data_AF-A0A2V4MRY6-F1
#
_entry.id   AF-A0A2V4MRY6-F1
#
_cell.length_a   1.000
_cell.length_b   1.000
_cell.length_c   1.000
_cell.angle_alpha   90.00
_cell.angle_beta   90.00
_cell.angle_gamma   90.00
#
_symmetry.space_group_name_H-M   'P 1'
#
loop_
_entity.id
_entity.type
_entity.pdbx_description
1 polymer ?
#
loop_
_entity_poly.entity_id
_entity_poly.type
_entity_poly.pdbx_seq_one_letter_code
_entity_poly.pdbx_strand_id
1 'polypeptide(L)' 'VRAEEHRMTLYAPVKHVTGRGDTLNSPLLTVECWSPAEGVIGVRTTHHAGSVRRGPEFALAGAEAGTGKVRRGG' A
#
# COMPACT_ATOMS: atom_id res chain seq x y z
N VAL A 1 -3.73 -2.93 -9.82
CA VAL A 1 -3.40 -1.64 -9.15
C VAL A 1 -4.65 -0.79 -9.03
N ARG A 2 -4.97 -0.34 -7.82
CA ARG A 2 -6.01 0.67 -7.56
C ARG A 2 -5.32 2.01 -7.33
N ALA A 3 -5.77 3.05 -8.02
CA ALA A 3 -5.20 4.39 -7.91
C ALA A 3 -6.32 5.35 -7.55
N GLU A 4 -6.06 6.17 -6.54
CA GLU A 4 -6.88 7.30 -6.09
C GLU A 4 -6.03 8.58 -6.24
N GLU A 5 -6.59 9.75 -5.96
CA GLU A 5 -5.89 11.03 -6.16
C GLU A 5 -4.55 11.10 -5.40
N HIS A 6 -4.52 10.62 -4.15
CA HIS A 6 -3.38 10.75 -3.24
C HIS A 6 -2.84 9.41 -2.71
N ARG A 7 -3.39 8.28 -3.17
CA ARG A 7 -3.05 6.96 -2.66
C ARG A 7 -3.09 5.91 -3.78
N MET A 8 -2.14 4.99 -3.73
CA MET A 8 -2.06 3.85 -4.63
C MET A 8 -2.05 2.56 -3.82
N THR A 9 -2.84 1.58 -4.24
CA THR A 9 -2.86 0.24 -3.65
C THR A 9 -2.46 -0.80 -4.68
N LEU A 10 -1.47 -1.62 -4.32
CA LEU A 10 -1.00 -2.77 -5.07
C LEU A 10 -1.45 -4.04 -4.35
N TYR A 11 -1.95 -5.00 -5.13
CA TYR A 11 -2.22 -6.36 -4.67
C TYR A 11 -1.10 -7.22 -5.24
N ALA A 12 -0.14 -7.57 -4.40
CA ALA A 12 1.13 -8.16 -4.82
C ALA A 12 1.18 -9.64 -4.43
N PRO A 13 1.12 -10.57 -5.41
CA PRO A 13 1.34 -11.99 -5.15
C PRO A 13 2.80 -12.24 -4.72
N VAL A 14 3.01 -13.24 -3.87
CA VAL A 14 4.35 -13.62 -3.36
C VAL A 14 5.05 -14.68 -4.22
N LYS A 15 4.45 -15.02 -5.36
CA LYS A 15 5.00 -15.92 -6.37
C LYS A 15 4.68 -15.39 -7.77
N HIS A 16 5.40 -15.88 -8.76
CA HIS A 16 5.08 -15.59 -10.15
C HIS A 16 3.73 -16.22 -10.51
N VAL A 17 2.83 -15.42 -11.09
CA VAL A 17 1.50 -15.84 -11.52
C VAL A 17 1.54 -16.11 -13.02
N THR A 18 1.53 -17.38 -13.41
CA THR A 18 1.60 -17.81 -14.82
C THR A 18 0.23 -18.11 -15.41
N GLY A 19 -0.75 -18.45 -14.56
CA GLY A 19 -2.12 -18.72 -14.97
C GLY A 19 -3.12 -18.58 -13.82
N ARG A 20 -4.41 -18.83 -14.11
CA ARG A 20 -5.49 -18.66 -13.13
C ARG A 20 -5.36 -19.58 -11.91
N GLY A 21 -4.79 -20.77 -12.07
CA GLY A 21 -4.54 -21.67 -10.93
C GLY A 21 -3.62 -21.05 -9.87
N ASP A 22 -2.75 -20.11 -10.26
CA ASP A 22 -1.81 -19.46 -9.35
C ASP A 22 -2.47 -18.40 -8.44
N THR A 23 -3.70 -17.99 -8.74
CA THR A 23 -4.43 -16.98 -7.95
C THR A 23 -5.17 -17.56 -6.75
N LEU A 24 -5.06 -18.88 -6.52
CA LEU A 24 -5.67 -19.60 -5.42
C LEU A 24 -4.59 -20.20 -4.52
N ASN A 25 -4.94 -20.47 -3.26
CA ASN A 25 -4.07 -21.12 -2.28
C ASN A 25 -2.68 -20.47 -2.14
N SER A 26 -2.60 -19.14 -2.27
CA SER A 26 -1.36 -18.38 -2.15
C SER A 26 -1.60 -17.06 -1.40
N PRO A 27 -0.67 -16.61 -0.55
CA PRO A 27 -0.76 -15.31 0.10
C PRO A 27 -0.78 -14.14 -0.90
N LEU A 28 -1.41 -13.04 -0.50
CA LEU A 28 -1.44 -11.79 -1.25
C LEU A 28 -1.11 -10.63 -0.31
N LEU A 29 -0.08 -9.86 -0.64
CA LEU A 29 0.25 -8.65 0.10
C LEU A 29 -0.59 -7.48 -0.41
N THR A 30 -1.14 -6.69 0.52
CA THR A 30 -1.71 -5.38 0.20
C THR A 30 -0.65 -4.33 0.48
N VAL A 31 -0.17 -3.65 -0.56
CA VAL A 31 0.81 -2.57 -0.44
C VAL A 31 0.11 -1.24 -0.70
N GLU A 32 0.08 -0.37 0.29
CA GLU A 32 -0.45 0.98 0.19
C GLU A 32 0.71 1.97 0.12
N CYS A 33 0.70 2.82 -0.91
CA CYS A 33 1.64 3.92 -1.07
C CYS A 33 0.89 5.25 -1.00
N TRP A 34 1.42 6.20 -0.24
CA TRP A 34 0.96 7.58 -0.17
C TRP A 34 2.15 8.50 0.08
N SER A 35 1.93 9.81 0.12
CA SER A 35 2.96 10.76 0.53
C SER A 35 2.48 11.49 1.78
N PRO A 36 3.13 11.28 2.95
CA PRO A 36 2.80 12.02 4.16
C PRO A 36 3.42 13.43 4.16
N ALA A 37 4.45 13.69 3.36
CA ALA A 37 5.11 14.98 3.26
C ALA A 37 5.81 15.10 1.91
N GLU A 38 6.13 16.32 1.47
CA GLU A 38 6.85 16.55 0.22
C GLU A 38 8.17 15.77 0.20
N GLY A 39 8.46 15.09 -0.91
CA GLY A 39 9.67 14.28 -1.06
C GLY A 39 9.65 12.95 -0.29
N VAL A 40 8.58 12.62 0.44
CA VAL A 40 8.46 11.37 1.22
C VAL A 40 7.38 10.46 0.62
N ILE A 41 7.73 9.19 0.41
CA ILE A 41 6.78 8.12 0.06
C ILE A 41 6.58 7.24 1.30
N GLY A 42 5.37 7.29 1.86
CA GLY A 42 4.91 6.32 2.84
C GLY A 42 4.52 5.02 2.16
N VAL A 43 5.02 3.90 2.66
CA VAL A 43 4.71 2.56 2.17
C VAL A 43 4.24 1.70 3.34
N ARG A 44 3.10 1.03 3.17
CA ARG A 44 2.58 0.06 4.14
C ARG A 44 2.31 -1.26 3.44
N THR A 45 2.95 -2.32 3.91
CA THR A 45 2.73 -3.69 3.43
C THR A 45 1.98 -4.47 4.48
N THR A 46 0.80 -4.98 4.12
CA THR A 46 -0.08 -5.74 5.01
C THR A 46 -0.23 -7.16 4.49
N HIS A 47 0.04 -8.15 5.35
CA HIS A 47 -0.27 -9.56 5.10
C HIS A 47 -1.65 -9.93 5.68
N HIS A 48 -1.82 -9.81 7.00
CA HIS A 48 -3.10 -10.02 7.68
C HIS A 48 -3.62 -8.72 8.27
N ALA A 49 -4.79 -8.25 7.80
CA ALA A 49 -5.41 -7.02 8.30
C ALA A 49 -6.24 -7.23 9.58
N GLY A 50 -6.53 -8.48 9.96
CA GLY A 50 -7.38 -8.80 11.11
C GLY A 50 -6.71 -8.69 12.47
N SER A 51 -5.41 -8.36 12.53
CA SER A 51 -4.70 -8.18 13.80
C SER A 51 -5.07 -6.86 14.48
N VAL A 52 -5.17 -6.86 15.81
CA VAL A 52 -5.35 -5.63 16.59
C VAL A 52 -4.10 -4.75 16.48
N ARG A 53 -4.28 -3.49 16.09
CA ARG A 53 -3.24 -2.46 16.09
C ARG A 53 -3.11 -1.86 17.50
N ARG A 54 -2.15 -2.35 18.28
CA ARG A 54 -1.87 -1.79 19.63
C ARG A 54 -1.00 -0.54 19.49
N GLY A 55 -1.42 0.56 20.11
CA GLY A 55 -0.69 1.82 20.16
C GLY A 55 0.26 1.93 21.37
N PRO A 56 0.94 3.08 21.53
CA PRO A 56 0.84 4.30 20.71
C PRO A 56 1.60 4.21 19.38
N GLU A 57 1.29 5.10 18.44
CA GLU A 57 2.03 5.29 17.19
C GLU A 57 2.93 6.52 17.30
N PHE A 58 4.00 6.56 16.49
CA PHE A 58 4.86 7.74 16.43
C PHE A 58 4.11 8.94 15.85
N ALA A 59 4.32 10.11 16.46
CA ALA A 59 3.94 11.36 15.83
C ALA A 59 4.84 11.59 14.61
N LEU A 60 4.23 11.79 13.45
CA LEU A 60 4.94 12.11 12.20
C LEU A 60 4.91 13.62 12.00
N ALA A 61 5.95 14.32 12.46
CA ALA A 61 6.05 15.76 12.34
C ALA A 61 6.09 16.19 10.85
N GLY A 62 5.27 17.20 10.50
CA GLY A 62 5.13 17.66 9.12
C GLY A 62 4.31 16.71 8.23
N ALA A 63 3.64 15.70 8.81
CA ALA A 63 2.74 14.87 8.04
C ALA A 63 1.45 15.61 7.70
N GLU A 64 1.15 15.74 6.41
CA GLU A 64 -0.07 16.29 5.88
C GLU A 64 -0.82 15.23 5.05
N ALA A 65 -2.15 15.27 5.11
CA ALA A 65 -2.95 14.41 4.26
C ALA A 65 -2.93 14.95 2.82
N GLY A 66 -2.63 14.09 1.84
CA GLY A 66 -2.82 14.42 0.43
C GLY A 66 -1.67 15.16 -0.26
N THR A 67 -0.47 15.22 0.34
CA THR A 67 0.67 15.94 -0.26
C THR A 67 1.11 15.38 -1.63
N GLY A 68 0.96 14.08 -1.85
CA GLY A 68 1.33 13.43 -3.11
C GLY A 68 0.16 13.28 -4.07
N LYS A 69 0.41 13.37 -5.39
CA LYS A 69 -0.58 13.05 -6.43
C LYS A 69 -0.20 11.78 -7.17
N VAL A 70 -1.15 10.89 -7.39
CA VAL A 70 -0.93 9.69 -8.19
C VAL A 70 -1.22 10.00 -9.66
N ARG A 71 -0.28 9.68 -10.54
CA ARG A 71 -0.44 9.75 -11.99
C ARG A 71 -0.23 8.35 -12.56
N ARG A 72 -1.10 7.94 -13.49
CA ARG A 72 -0.87 6.74 -14.30
C ARG A 72 -0.14 7.17 -15.57
N GLY A 73 1.12 6.76 -15.70
CA GLY A 73 1.84 6.80 -16.97
C GLY A 73 1.42 5.61 -17.82
N GLY A 74 1.13 5.86 -19.10
CA GLY A 74 0.97 4.83 -20.12
C GLY A 74 2.31 4.41 -20.68
#